data_AF-A0A2S2BRK1-F1
#
_entry.id   AF-A0A2S2BRK1-F1
#
_cell.length_a   1.000
_cell.length_b   1.000
_cell.length_c   1.000
_cell.angle_alpha   90.00
_cell.angle_beta   90.00
_cell.angle_gamma   90.00
#
_symmetry.space_group_name_H-M   'P 1'
#
loop_
_entity.id
_entity.type
_entity.pdbx_description
1 polymer ?
#
loop_
_entity_poly.entity_id
_entity_poly.type
_entity_poly.pdbx_seq_one_letter_code
_entity_poly.pdbx_strand_id
1 'polypeptide(L)'
;MSIELVEVVRSGFRECVHRGSAVILGPDGDTAVAVGEVHTPIYPRSSNKPWQTVTLLRNGFAPTSAEELAIATASHEGESDHVELVEELLLRHGLDEDQLRCPADLPSNELARAELLAAGELPRPVYMNCSGKHAAMLATCLANDWPLDSYLEPTHPLQLAVVETLGSISGDVDAELGIDGCGLPIVPLSLTHLARAFARLVTAEPDSPERAVADAIREHPYLISGTGKDDARLMPVVPGLVSKAGAEGVYAGALPDGSAFALKIEDGHERARLPLAAALLHRMGAEWTEDLAALASQPVLGGGVRVGTVRAIPGVF
;
A
#
# COMPACT_ATOMS: atom_id res chain seq x y z
N MET A 1 12.15 2.65 -20.62
CA MET A 1 13.13 3.45 -19.84
C MET A 1 12.36 4.47 -19.00
N SER A 2 12.79 4.80 -17.78
CA SER A 2 12.16 5.82 -16.93
C SER A 2 12.20 7.22 -17.57
N ILE A 3 11.33 8.13 -17.13
CA ILE A 3 11.35 9.55 -17.53
C ILE A 3 11.31 10.46 -16.30
N GLU A 4 11.57 11.76 -16.46
CA GLU A 4 11.43 12.73 -15.37
C GLU A 4 9.94 12.95 -15.06
N LEU A 5 9.51 12.73 -13.81
CA LEU A 5 8.09 12.84 -13.42
C LEU A 5 7.83 13.92 -12.37
N VAL A 6 8.75 14.09 -11.42
CA VAL A 6 8.59 15.01 -10.29
C VAL A 6 9.85 15.85 -10.15
N GLU A 7 9.68 17.13 -9.83
CA GLU A 7 10.78 18.03 -9.53
C GLU A 7 10.66 18.61 -8.12
N VAL A 8 11.82 18.89 -7.53
CA VAL A 8 11.96 19.68 -6.32
C VAL A 8 12.50 21.04 -6.74
N VAL A 9 11.72 22.08 -6.50
CA VAL A 9 12.12 23.47 -6.74
C VAL A 9 12.38 24.14 -5.40
N ARG A 10 13.58 24.68 -5.19
CA ARG A 10 13.97 25.46 -4.01
C ARG A 10 14.38 26.86 -4.46
N SER A 11 13.71 27.89 -3.94
CA SER A 11 14.02 29.29 -4.25
C SER A 11 14.08 29.59 -5.75
N GLY A 12 13.19 28.97 -6.54
CA GLY A 12 13.15 29.08 -8.00
C GLY A 12 14.16 28.21 -8.76
N PHE A 13 15.06 27.50 -8.06
CA PHE A 13 16.03 26.58 -8.66
C PHE A 13 15.50 25.14 -8.66
N ARG A 14 15.58 24.45 -9.80
CA ARG A 14 15.25 23.02 -9.91
C ARG A 14 16.37 22.19 -9.27
N GLU A 15 16.22 21.94 -7.97
CA GLU A 15 17.23 21.33 -7.09
C GLU A 15 17.37 19.83 -7.32
N CYS A 16 16.27 19.12 -7.55
CA CYS A 16 16.25 17.68 -7.71
C CYS A 16 15.16 17.25 -8.70
N VAL A 17 15.35 16.10 -9.32
CA VAL A 17 14.40 15.47 -10.24
C VAL A 17 14.27 14.01 -9.87
N HIS A 18 13.04 13.55 -9.68
CA HIS A 18 12.71 12.15 -9.51
C HIS A 18 12.22 11.59 -10.84
N ARG A 19 12.92 10.55 -11.30
CA ARG A 19 12.56 9.81 -12.50
C ARG A 19 11.67 8.62 -12.13
N GLY A 20 10.88 8.13 -13.07
CA GLY A 20 10.01 7.00 -12.83
C GLY A 20 9.19 6.56 -14.04
N SER A 21 8.18 5.77 -13.74
CA SER A 21 7.16 5.32 -14.68
C SER A 21 5.78 5.49 -14.04
N ALA A 22 4.75 5.72 -14.86
CA ALA A 22 3.37 5.79 -14.43
C ALA A 22 2.41 5.32 -15.53
N VAL A 23 1.29 4.74 -15.13
CA VAL A 23 0.20 4.31 -16.02
C VAL A 23 -1.13 4.78 -15.46
N ILE A 24 -2.06 5.15 -16.35
CA ILE A 24 -3.47 5.35 -16.08
C ILE A 24 -4.26 4.40 -16.98
N LEU A 25 -5.17 3.66 -16.37
CA LEU A 25 -6.19 2.85 -17.04
C LEU A 25 -7.53 3.57 -16.98
N GLY A 26 -8.27 3.53 -18.09
CA GLY A 26 -9.66 3.97 -18.14
C GLY A 26 -10.61 2.97 -17.46
N PRO A 27 -11.90 3.34 -17.28
CA PRO A 27 -12.94 2.47 -16.73
C PRO A 27 -13.13 1.13 -17.46
N ASP A 28 -12.84 1.11 -18.76
CA ASP A 28 -12.87 -0.07 -19.62
C ASP A 28 -11.61 -0.95 -19.51
N GLY A 29 -10.60 -0.50 -18.77
CA GLY A 29 -9.31 -1.16 -18.60
C GLY A 29 -8.29 -0.82 -19.69
N ASP A 30 -8.63 0.05 -20.65
CA ASP A 30 -7.71 0.49 -21.69
C ASP A 30 -6.67 1.47 -21.13
N THR A 31 -5.48 1.47 -21.71
CA THR A 31 -4.40 2.37 -21.27
C THR A 31 -4.67 3.79 -21.78
N ALA A 32 -5.07 4.69 -20.87
CA ALA A 32 -5.30 6.10 -21.18
C ALA A 32 -3.97 6.88 -21.21
N VAL A 33 -3.05 6.58 -20.30
CA VAL A 33 -1.72 7.18 -20.24
C VAL A 33 -0.70 6.12 -19.85
N ALA A 34 0.44 6.08 -20.53
CA ALA A 34 1.61 5.30 -20.12
C ALA A 34 2.88 6.12 -20.36
N VAL A 35 3.65 6.34 -19.30
CA VAL A 35 4.93 7.05 -19.36
C VAL A 35 6.00 6.24 -18.66
N GLY A 36 7.20 6.20 -19.25
CA GLY A 36 8.29 5.36 -18.78
C GLY A 36 8.14 3.89 -19.20
N GLU A 37 8.70 2.98 -18.40
CA GLU A 37 8.53 1.53 -18.56
C GLU A 37 7.45 1.01 -17.59
N VAL A 38 6.34 0.49 -18.12
CA VAL A 38 5.14 0.11 -17.33
C VAL A 38 4.79 -1.38 -17.42
N HIS A 39 5.51 -2.14 -18.24
CA HIS A 39 5.28 -3.57 -18.47
C HIS A 39 6.34 -4.45 -17.80
N THR A 40 7.55 -3.95 -17.59
CA THR A 40 8.56 -4.66 -16.80
C THR A 40 8.07 -4.89 -15.37
N PRO A 41 8.12 -6.14 -14.86
CA PRO A 41 7.75 -6.43 -13.48
C PRO A 41 8.61 -5.68 -12.47
N ILE A 42 7.98 -5.18 -11.42
CA ILE A 42 8.60 -4.64 -10.23
C ILE A 42 8.09 -5.41 -9.01
N TYR A 43 8.78 -5.29 -7.87
CA TYR A 43 8.16 -5.65 -6.60
C TYR A 43 7.19 -4.54 -6.20
N PRO A 44 5.86 -4.80 -6.12
CA PRO A 44 4.88 -3.78 -5.73
C PRO A 44 4.99 -3.39 -4.25
N ARG A 45 5.79 -4.14 -3.48
CA ARG A 45 5.92 -3.99 -2.02
C ARG A 45 4.52 -4.04 -1.40
N SER A 46 4.26 -3.23 -0.38
CA SER A 46 2.97 -3.17 0.29
C SER A 46 1.78 -2.83 -0.61
N SER A 47 1.96 -2.31 -1.82
CA SER A 47 0.83 -1.99 -2.71
C SER A 47 0.03 -3.22 -3.15
N ASN A 48 0.54 -4.44 -3.01
CA ASN A 48 -0.23 -5.66 -3.29
C ASN A 48 -0.91 -6.30 -2.06
N LYS A 49 -0.74 -5.74 -0.85
CA LYS A 49 -1.38 -6.25 0.37
C LYS A 49 -2.90 -6.42 0.26
N PRO A 50 -3.66 -5.53 -0.41
CA PRO A 50 -5.09 -5.75 -0.60
C PRO A 50 -5.42 -7.14 -1.19
N TRP A 51 -4.62 -7.60 -2.15
CA TRP A 51 -4.83 -8.92 -2.78
C TRP A 51 -4.34 -10.08 -1.92
N GLN A 52 -3.36 -9.86 -1.04
CA GLN A 52 -3.04 -10.82 0.01
C GLN A 52 -4.25 -10.99 0.92
N THR A 53 -4.88 -9.90 1.38
CA THR A 53 -6.10 -9.94 2.21
C THR A 53 -7.29 -10.59 1.50
N VAL A 54 -7.52 -10.29 0.22
CA VAL A 54 -8.53 -10.98 -0.60
C VAL A 54 -8.30 -12.49 -0.59
N THR A 55 -7.03 -12.92 -0.70
CA THR A 55 -6.67 -14.35 -0.60
C THR A 55 -7.05 -14.91 0.76
N LEU A 56 -6.77 -14.20 1.86
CA LEU A 56 -7.10 -14.65 3.22
C LEU A 56 -8.62 -14.85 3.38
N LEU A 57 -9.43 -13.88 2.93
CA LEU A 57 -10.88 -13.96 2.99
C LEU A 57 -11.43 -15.18 2.23
N ARG A 58 -10.87 -15.46 1.04
CA ARG A 58 -11.24 -16.64 0.24
C ARG A 58 -10.86 -17.96 0.91
N ASN A 59 -9.87 -17.94 1.79
CA ASN A 59 -9.37 -19.10 2.51
C ASN A 59 -9.80 -19.08 4.00
N GLY A 60 -10.95 -18.49 4.33
CA GLY A 60 -11.57 -18.67 5.63
C GLY A 60 -11.12 -17.70 6.73
N PHE A 61 -10.31 -16.68 6.42
CA PHE A 61 -10.18 -15.54 7.33
C PHE A 61 -11.52 -14.82 7.44
N ALA A 62 -12.06 -14.76 8.67
CA ALA A 62 -13.33 -14.11 8.97
C ALA A 62 -13.10 -12.93 9.93
N PRO A 63 -12.94 -11.70 9.39
CA PRO A 63 -12.83 -10.51 10.22
C PRO A 63 -14.17 -10.19 10.89
N THR A 64 -14.13 -9.68 12.12
CA THR A 64 -15.35 -9.30 12.86
C THR A 64 -15.76 -7.85 12.66
N SER A 65 -14.90 -7.03 12.05
CA SER A 65 -15.17 -5.63 11.75
C SER A 65 -14.40 -5.13 10.52
N ALA A 66 -14.73 -3.93 10.05
CA ALA A 66 -14.01 -3.27 8.96
C ALA A 66 -12.59 -2.85 9.39
N GLU A 67 -12.40 -2.49 10.66
CA GLU A 67 -11.08 -2.18 11.25
C GLU A 67 -10.16 -3.40 11.23
N GLU A 68 -10.68 -4.59 11.56
CA GLU A 68 -9.89 -5.82 11.54
C GLU A 68 -9.50 -6.21 10.10
N LEU A 69 -10.39 -5.97 9.13
CA LEU A 69 -10.08 -6.16 7.72
C LEU A 69 -9.05 -5.12 7.21
N ALA A 70 -9.11 -3.89 7.71
CA ALA A 70 -8.16 -2.83 7.40
C ALA A 70 -6.76 -3.16 7.95
N ILE A 71 -6.64 -3.55 9.23
CA ILE A 71 -5.34 -3.88 9.84
C ILE A 71 -4.70 -5.12 9.18
N ALA A 72 -5.50 -6.08 8.70
CA ALA A 72 -5.03 -7.22 7.90
C ALA A 72 -4.39 -6.79 6.56
N THR A 73 -4.78 -5.61 6.04
CA THR A 73 -4.27 -5.03 4.78
C THR A 73 -3.16 -4.00 5.02
N ALA A 74 -2.88 -3.66 6.27
CA ALA A 74 -2.12 -2.48 6.62
C ALA A 74 -0.62 -2.57 6.34
N SER A 75 -0.03 -1.40 6.12
CA SER A 75 1.38 -1.10 6.41
C SER A 75 1.41 -0.06 7.52
N HIS A 76 0.97 -0.45 8.72
CA HIS A 76 0.71 0.50 9.80
C HIS A 76 2.01 1.12 10.34
N GLU A 77 1.92 2.26 11.02
CA GLU A 77 3.09 2.94 11.59
C GLU A 77 3.37 2.55 13.06
N GLY A 78 2.62 1.60 13.61
CA GLY A 78 2.84 1.09 14.98
C GLY A 78 2.32 2.01 16.08
N GLU A 79 1.39 2.91 15.74
CA GLU A 79 0.63 3.71 16.71
C GLU A 79 -0.31 2.82 17.54
N SER A 80 -0.76 3.32 18.70
CA SER A 80 -1.53 2.55 19.71
C SER A 80 -2.69 1.78 19.11
N ASP A 81 -3.54 2.44 18.32
CA ASP A 81 -4.76 1.86 17.76
C ASP A 81 -4.43 0.73 16.77
N HIS A 82 -3.29 0.81 16.09
CA HIS A 82 -2.82 -0.29 15.23
C HIS A 82 -2.39 -1.49 16.06
N VAL A 83 -1.62 -1.27 17.11
CA VAL A 83 -1.08 -2.34 17.96
C VAL A 83 -2.21 -3.05 18.69
N GLU A 84 -3.17 -2.31 19.23
CA GLU A 84 -4.36 -2.85 19.90
C GLU A 84 -5.15 -3.78 18.97
N LEU A 85 -5.43 -3.36 17.73
CA LEU A 85 -6.13 -4.20 16.75
C LEU A 85 -5.37 -5.49 16.39
N VAL A 86 -4.03 -5.45 16.34
CA VAL A 86 -3.22 -6.64 16.08
C VAL A 86 -3.28 -7.60 17.26
N GLU A 87 -3.14 -7.09 18.48
CA GLU A 87 -3.22 -7.88 19.72
C GLU A 87 -4.62 -8.49 19.91
N GLU A 88 -5.68 -7.73 19.64
CA GLU A 88 -7.06 -8.22 19.67
C GLU A 88 -7.31 -9.33 18.65
N LEU A 89 -6.82 -9.15 17.41
CA LEU A 89 -6.91 -10.16 16.36
C LEU A 89 -6.20 -11.47 16.77
N LEU A 90 -4.98 -11.38 17.32
CA LEU A 90 -4.26 -12.55 17.82
C LEU A 90 -5.03 -13.23 18.96
N LEU A 91 -5.44 -12.47 19.97
CA LEU A 91 -6.16 -12.96 21.14
C LEU A 91 -7.45 -13.69 20.77
N ARG A 92 -8.22 -13.14 19.81
CA ARG A 92 -9.47 -13.71 19.34
C ARG A 92 -9.31 -15.11 18.73
N HIS A 93 -8.16 -15.39 18.12
CA HIS A 93 -7.81 -16.68 17.55
C HIS A 93 -6.99 -17.56 18.49
N GLY A 94 -6.77 -17.13 19.74
CA GLY A 94 -5.94 -17.85 20.72
C GLY A 94 -4.47 -17.96 20.29
N LEU A 95 -3.98 -16.96 19.54
CA LEU A 95 -2.61 -16.88 19.07
C LEU A 95 -1.77 -16.00 20.01
N ASP A 96 -0.52 -16.40 20.19
CA ASP A 96 0.48 -15.63 20.92
C ASP A 96 1.33 -14.77 19.97
N GLU A 97 1.85 -13.65 20.47
CA GLU A 97 2.70 -12.74 19.69
C GLU A 97 3.98 -13.42 19.15
N ASP A 98 4.53 -14.42 19.85
CA ASP A 98 5.75 -15.14 19.45
C ASP A 98 5.56 -16.04 18.21
N GLN A 99 4.31 -16.24 17.80
CA GLN A 99 3.94 -16.92 16.56
C GLN A 99 4.07 -16.00 15.34
N LEU A 100 4.11 -14.67 15.54
CA LEU A 100 4.43 -13.74 14.46
C LEU A 100 5.86 -13.98 13.96
N ARG A 101 5.98 -14.24 12.66
CA ARG A 101 7.28 -14.44 11.99
C ARG A 101 7.80 -13.18 11.30
N CYS A 102 7.09 -12.05 11.38
CA CYS A 102 7.67 -10.76 11.02
C CYS A 102 8.75 -10.37 12.05
N PRO A 103 9.79 -9.62 11.65
CA PRO A 103 10.83 -9.18 12.58
C PRO A 103 10.24 -8.29 13.67
N ALA A 104 10.85 -8.35 14.86
CA ALA A 104 10.60 -7.35 15.88
C ALA A 104 11.11 -5.98 15.42
N ASP A 105 10.32 -4.93 15.62
CA ASP A 105 10.67 -3.57 15.22
C ASP A 105 10.18 -2.55 16.26
N LEU A 106 10.56 -1.29 16.08
CA LEU A 106 9.94 -0.15 16.75
C LEU A 106 8.82 0.42 15.86
N PRO A 107 7.87 1.17 16.42
CA PRO A 107 6.94 1.95 15.62
C PRO A 107 7.69 2.82 14.60
N SER A 108 7.16 2.89 13.38
CA SER A 108 7.68 3.78 12.34
C SER A 108 7.21 5.22 12.53
N ASN A 109 6.09 5.43 13.21
CA ASN A 109 5.63 6.75 13.65
C ASN A 109 6.63 7.35 14.65
N GLU A 110 7.12 8.56 14.37
CA GLU A 110 8.16 9.21 15.18
C GLU A 110 7.73 9.45 16.64
N LEU A 111 6.46 9.83 16.87
CA LEU A 111 5.94 10.09 18.21
C LEU A 111 5.78 8.78 18.99
N ALA A 112 5.09 7.79 18.41
CA ALA A 112 4.90 6.48 19.05
C ALA A 112 6.24 5.81 19.37
N ARG A 113 7.21 5.93 18.46
CA ARG A 113 8.59 5.44 18.69
C ARG A 113 9.26 6.16 19.86
N ALA A 114 9.13 7.48 19.94
CA ALA A 114 9.74 8.26 21.01
C ALA A 114 9.13 7.93 22.38
N GLU A 115 7.81 7.76 22.44
CA GLU A 115 7.07 7.38 23.65
C GLU A 115 7.51 6.01 24.16
N LEU A 116 7.58 5.00 23.28
CA LEU A 116 8.03 3.65 23.60
C LEU A 116 9.47 3.64 24.13
N LEU A 117 10.40 4.33 23.43
CA LEU A 117 11.79 4.41 23.87
C LEU A 117 11.95 5.15 25.19
N ALA A 118 11.14 6.19 25.43
CA ALA A 118 11.12 6.92 26.71
C ALA A 118 10.58 6.05 27.86
N ALA A 119 9.67 5.12 27.56
CA ALA A 119 9.18 4.12 28.52
C ALA A 119 10.18 2.98 28.78
N GLY A 120 11.28 2.90 28.01
CA GLY A 120 12.29 1.84 28.15
C GLY A 120 11.84 0.49 27.56
N GLU A 121 10.83 0.50 26.69
CA GLU A 121 10.32 -0.69 26.02
C GLU A 121 11.23 -1.14 24.87
N LEU A 122 11.11 -2.41 24.47
CA LEU A 122 11.93 -3.05 23.45
C LEU A 122 11.16 -3.21 22.13
N PRO A 123 11.87 -3.36 20.99
CA PRO A 123 11.25 -3.77 19.73
C PRO A 123 10.43 -5.05 19.90
N ARG A 124 9.26 -5.10 19.26
CA ARG A 124 8.32 -6.21 19.31
C ARG A 124 7.74 -6.49 17.91
N PRO A 125 7.41 -7.74 17.57
CA PRO A 125 6.76 -8.06 16.30
C PRO A 125 5.48 -7.27 16.03
N VAL A 126 4.67 -6.96 17.06
CA VAL A 126 3.42 -6.20 16.86
C VAL A 126 3.62 -4.78 16.34
N TYR A 127 4.77 -4.14 16.61
CA TYR A 127 5.06 -2.78 16.11
C TYR A 127 5.47 -2.76 14.64
N MET A 128 5.92 -3.90 14.11
CA MET A 128 6.33 -4.04 12.73
C MET A 128 5.13 -3.77 11.81
N ASN A 129 5.29 -2.92 10.81
CA ASN A 129 4.21 -2.44 9.93
C ASN A 129 3.37 -3.52 9.19
N CYS A 130 3.81 -4.77 9.16
CA CYS A 130 3.11 -5.90 8.55
C CYS A 130 2.44 -6.82 9.58
N SER A 131 2.53 -6.53 10.88
CA SER A 131 2.11 -7.47 11.93
C SER A 131 0.62 -7.82 11.83
N GLY A 132 -0.27 -6.87 11.51
CA GLY A 132 -1.69 -7.16 11.27
C GLY A 132 -1.95 -8.13 10.12
N LYS A 133 -1.20 -8.01 9.03
CA LYS A 133 -1.25 -8.97 7.93
C LYS A 133 -0.75 -10.35 8.36
N HIS A 134 0.32 -10.41 9.16
CA HIS A 134 0.85 -11.67 9.67
C HIS A 134 -0.14 -12.34 10.64
N ALA A 135 -0.82 -11.57 11.50
CA ALA A 135 -1.87 -12.07 12.38
C ALA A 135 -3.05 -12.64 11.58
N ALA A 136 -3.50 -11.95 10.51
CA ALA A 136 -4.55 -12.45 9.63
C ALA A 136 -4.11 -13.71 8.86
N MET A 137 -2.84 -13.80 8.46
CA MET A 137 -2.27 -15.01 7.85
C MET A 137 -2.28 -16.20 8.81
N LEU A 138 -1.91 -16.01 10.08
CA LEU A 138 -1.99 -17.05 11.11
C LEU A 138 -3.44 -17.50 11.36
N ALA A 139 -4.38 -16.56 11.44
CA ALA A 139 -5.80 -16.87 11.54
C ALA A 139 -6.31 -17.68 10.34
N THR A 140 -5.84 -17.36 9.13
CA THR A 140 -6.12 -18.14 7.92
C THR A 140 -5.54 -19.55 8.01
N CYS A 141 -4.30 -19.68 8.49
CA CYS A 141 -3.69 -21.00 8.69
C CYS A 141 -4.50 -21.85 9.69
N LEU A 142 -4.94 -21.27 10.80
CA LEU A 142 -5.82 -21.94 11.77
C LEU A 142 -7.13 -22.43 11.13
N ALA A 143 -7.77 -21.60 10.30
CA ALA A 143 -9.02 -21.96 9.63
C ALA A 143 -8.90 -23.15 8.66
N ASN A 144 -7.67 -23.50 8.23
CA ASN A 144 -7.40 -24.55 7.26
C ASN A 144 -6.51 -25.69 7.79
N ASP A 145 -6.24 -25.73 9.11
CA ASP A 145 -5.27 -26.66 9.72
C ASP A 145 -3.88 -26.61 9.04
N TRP A 146 -3.45 -25.43 8.59
CA TRP A 146 -2.12 -25.24 8.00
C TRP A 146 -1.06 -24.94 9.07
N PRO A 147 0.22 -25.31 8.84
CA PRO A 147 1.31 -25.03 9.77
C PRO A 147 1.43 -23.53 10.14
N LEU A 148 1.54 -23.24 11.44
CA LEU A 148 1.67 -21.87 11.94
C LEU A 148 3.12 -21.37 11.99
N ASP A 149 4.10 -22.27 11.98
CA ASP A 149 5.51 -21.95 12.19
C ASP A 149 6.26 -21.65 10.87
N SER A 150 5.75 -22.14 9.76
CA SER A 150 6.35 -22.16 8.42
C SER A 150 5.55 -21.36 7.38
N TYR A 151 4.59 -20.53 7.80
CA TYR A 151 3.73 -19.78 6.87
C TYR A 151 4.47 -18.77 5.99
N LEU A 152 5.75 -18.47 6.26
CA LEU A 152 6.60 -17.65 5.39
C LEU A 152 7.22 -18.44 4.23
N GLU A 153 7.22 -19.77 4.29
CA GLU A 153 7.88 -20.60 3.28
C GLU A 153 7.14 -20.49 1.94
N PRO A 154 7.83 -20.29 0.80
CA PRO A 154 7.19 -20.18 -0.50
C PRO A 154 6.31 -21.38 -0.89
N THR A 155 6.62 -22.56 -0.34
CA THR A 155 5.90 -23.82 -0.56
C THR A 155 4.73 -24.03 0.39
N HIS A 156 4.54 -23.15 1.37
CA HIS A 156 3.45 -23.25 2.33
C HIS A 156 2.09 -23.03 1.61
N PRO A 157 1.01 -23.78 1.94
CA PRO A 157 -0.30 -23.65 1.28
C PRO A 157 -0.82 -22.21 1.20
N LEU A 158 -0.65 -21.44 2.28
CA LEU A 158 -0.97 -20.01 2.31
C LEU A 158 -0.25 -19.21 1.21
N GLN A 159 1.05 -19.42 1.03
CA GLN A 159 1.84 -18.66 0.05
C GLN A 159 1.50 -19.10 -1.37
N LEU A 160 1.23 -20.38 -1.59
CA LEU A 160 0.74 -20.89 -2.87
C LEU A 160 -0.61 -20.25 -3.24
N ALA A 161 -1.55 -20.12 -2.30
CA ALA A 161 -2.83 -19.45 -2.52
C ALA A 161 -2.66 -17.96 -2.86
N VAL A 162 -1.70 -17.28 -2.22
CA VAL A 162 -1.36 -15.87 -2.52
C VAL A 162 -0.77 -15.74 -3.93
N VAL A 163 0.13 -16.65 -4.31
CA VAL A 163 0.73 -16.70 -5.65
C VAL A 163 -0.34 -16.96 -6.71
N GLU A 164 -1.24 -17.91 -6.49
CA GLU A 164 -2.35 -18.20 -7.41
C GLU A 164 -3.26 -16.98 -7.59
N THR A 165 -3.64 -16.33 -6.49
CA THR A 165 -4.50 -15.14 -6.52
C THR A 165 -3.85 -14.00 -7.28
N LEU A 166 -2.58 -13.69 -7.00
CA LEU A 166 -1.84 -12.63 -7.71
C LEU A 166 -1.52 -13.01 -9.16
N GLY A 167 -1.27 -14.30 -9.44
CA GLY A 167 -1.07 -14.85 -10.78
C GLY A 167 -2.29 -14.64 -11.69
N SER A 168 -3.50 -14.74 -11.14
CA SER A 168 -4.75 -14.42 -11.86
C SER A 168 -4.88 -12.94 -12.29
N ILE A 169 -4.06 -12.06 -11.70
CA ILE A 169 -4.02 -10.62 -12.01
C ILE A 169 -2.92 -10.31 -13.01
N SER A 170 -1.72 -10.86 -12.78
CA SER A 170 -0.56 -10.68 -13.65
C SER A 170 -0.71 -11.42 -14.99
N GLY A 171 -1.51 -12.49 -15.02
CA GLY A 171 -1.53 -13.43 -16.14
C GLY A 171 -0.27 -14.28 -16.24
N ASP A 172 0.63 -14.18 -15.26
CA ASP A 172 1.91 -14.90 -15.20
C ASP A 172 2.05 -15.54 -13.82
N VAL A 173 1.94 -16.87 -13.80
CA VAL A 173 2.01 -17.71 -12.60
C VAL A 173 3.42 -18.23 -12.32
N ASP A 174 4.36 -18.05 -13.26
CA ASP A 174 5.71 -18.62 -13.20
C ASP A 174 6.78 -17.59 -12.80
N ALA A 175 6.35 -16.44 -12.27
CA ALA A 175 7.26 -15.37 -11.89
C ALA A 175 8.18 -15.77 -10.71
N GLU A 176 9.47 -15.47 -10.84
CA GLU A 176 10.43 -15.65 -9.75
C GLU A 176 10.07 -14.73 -8.57
N LEU A 177 9.81 -15.34 -7.41
CA LEU A 177 9.40 -14.62 -6.21
C LEU A 177 10.58 -13.92 -5.55
N GLY A 178 10.33 -12.71 -5.05
CA GLY A 178 11.23 -12.05 -4.11
C GLY A 178 10.91 -12.41 -2.66
N ILE A 179 11.76 -11.98 -1.72
CA ILE A 179 11.45 -11.99 -0.28
C ILE A 179 11.35 -10.53 0.19
N ASP A 180 10.23 -10.19 0.81
CA ASP A 180 9.97 -8.86 1.37
C ASP A 180 10.67 -8.69 2.73
N GLY A 181 10.80 -7.46 3.23
CA GLY A 181 11.42 -7.15 4.53
C GLY A 181 10.68 -7.76 5.73
N CYS A 182 9.40 -8.13 5.55
CA CYS A 182 8.64 -8.89 6.54
C CYS A 182 8.93 -10.41 6.53
N GLY A 183 9.72 -10.89 5.57
CA GLY A 183 10.03 -12.31 5.38
C GLY A 183 9.07 -13.07 4.48
N LEU A 184 7.98 -12.45 4.02
CA LEU A 184 7.02 -13.09 3.10
C LEU A 184 7.51 -13.08 1.64
N PRO A 185 7.15 -14.10 0.85
CA PRO A 185 7.30 -14.07 -0.60
C PRO A 185 6.55 -12.89 -1.22
N ILE A 186 7.10 -12.32 -2.28
CA ILE A 186 6.46 -11.24 -3.04
C ILE A 186 6.41 -11.58 -4.53
N VAL A 187 5.19 -11.57 -5.08
CA VAL A 187 4.93 -11.75 -6.50
C VAL A 187 5.21 -10.43 -7.23
N PRO A 188 6.12 -10.40 -8.22
CA PRO A 188 6.39 -9.21 -9.00
C PRO A 188 5.21 -8.90 -9.95
N LEU A 189 4.90 -7.62 -10.11
CA LEU A 189 3.83 -7.14 -10.98
C LEU A 189 4.34 -5.99 -11.84
N SER A 190 3.89 -5.91 -13.09
CA SER A 190 4.05 -4.68 -13.87
C SER A 190 3.16 -3.58 -13.30
N LEU A 191 3.46 -2.31 -13.58
CA LEU A 191 2.59 -1.19 -13.17
C LEU A 191 1.19 -1.33 -13.80
N THR A 192 1.12 -1.83 -15.04
CA THR A 192 -0.15 -2.08 -15.72
C THR A 192 -0.99 -3.12 -14.95
N HIS A 193 -0.37 -4.21 -14.51
CA HIS A 193 -1.06 -5.25 -13.72
C HIS A 193 -1.43 -4.76 -12.33
N LEU A 194 -0.58 -3.96 -11.69
CA LEU A 194 -0.89 -3.34 -10.41
C LEU A 194 -2.10 -2.40 -10.52
N ALA A 195 -2.14 -1.51 -11.52
CA ALA A 195 -3.29 -0.63 -11.74
C ALA A 195 -4.58 -1.43 -11.99
N ARG A 196 -4.51 -2.47 -12.83
CA ARG A 196 -5.65 -3.38 -13.08
C ARG A 196 -6.11 -4.09 -11.80
N ALA A 197 -5.19 -4.44 -10.92
CA ALA A 197 -5.49 -5.03 -9.61
C ALA A 197 -6.36 -4.09 -8.76
N PHE A 198 -6.08 -2.79 -8.76
CA PHE A 198 -6.89 -1.80 -8.03
C PHE A 198 -8.24 -1.55 -8.70
N ALA A 199 -8.29 -1.47 -10.04
CA ALA A 199 -9.54 -1.37 -10.78
C ALA A 199 -10.50 -2.52 -10.44
N ARG A 200 -9.98 -3.75 -10.36
CA ARG A 200 -10.75 -4.94 -9.99
C ARG A 200 -11.30 -4.88 -8.56
N LEU A 201 -10.54 -4.34 -7.60
CA LEU A 201 -11.02 -4.20 -6.21
C LEU A 201 -12.29 -3.33 -6.13
N VAL A 202 -12.29 -2.18 -6.81
CA VAL A 202 -13.37 -1.19 -6.69
C VAL A 202 -14.59 -1.52 -7.56
N THR A 203 -14.40 -2.28 -8.64
CA THR A 203 -15.47 -2.68 -9.57
C THR A 203 -16.07 -4.07 -9.27
N ALA A 204 -15.51 -4.81 -8.31
CA ALA A 204 -16.05 -6.10 -7.93
C ALA A 204 -17.46 -5.99 -7.32
N GLU A 205 -18.20 -7.09 -7.42
CA GLU A 205 -19.56 -7.20 -6.88
C GLU A 205 -19.60 -6.85 -5.38
N PRO A 206 -20.64 -6.15 -4.89
CA PRO A 206 -20.78 -5.70 -3.49
C PRO A 206 -20.41 -6.73 -2.42
N ASP A 207 -20.82 -7.98 -2.60
CA ASP A 207 -20.63 -9.05 -1.60
C ASP A 207 -19.36 -9.88 -1.81
N SER A 208 -18.45 -9.43 -2.70
CA SER A 208 -17.19 -10.12 -2.97
C SER A 208 -16.08 -9.78 -1.96
N PRO A 209 -15.12 -10.69 -1.73
CA PRO A 209 -13.92 -10.39 -0.93
C PRO A 209 -13.14 -9.17 -1.41
N GLU A 210 -13.01 -8.99 -2.73
CA GLU A 210 -12.39 -7.83 -3.35
C GLU A 210 -13.05 -6.52 -2.93
N ARG A 211 -14.38 -6.48 -2.98
CA ARG A 211 -15.14 -5.28 -2.65
C ARG A 211 -15.11 -4.99 -1.16
N ALA A 212 -15.20 -6.01 -0.31
CA ALA A 212 -15.05 -5.87 1.13
C ALA A 212 -13.70 -5.25 1.52
N VAL A 213 -12.61 -5.69 0.89
CA VAL A 213 -11.27 -5.13 1.09
C VAL A 213 -11.19 -3.69 0.61
N ALA A 214 -11.75 -3.38 -0.57
CA ALA A 214 -11.79 -2.02 -1.09
C ALA A 214 -12.52 -1.05 -0.14
N ASP A 215 -13.66 -1.50 0.39
CA ASP A 215 -14.50 -0.69 1.27
C ASP A 215 -13.82 -0.48 2.65
N ALA A 216 -13.20 -1.52 3.23
CA ALA A 216 -12.43 -1.38 4.48
C ALA A 216 -11.22 -0.45 4.35
N ILE A 217 -10.48 -0.50 3.23
CA ILE A 217 -9.38 0.43 2.96
C ILE A 217 -9.89 1.87 2.87
N ARG A 218 -11.03 2.08 2.20
CA ARG A 218 -11.63 3.40 2.01
C ARG A 218 -12.16 3.99 3.32
N GLU A 219 -12.74 3.15 4.17
CA GLU A 219 -13.30 3.55 5.47
C GLU A 219 -12.21 3.85 6.50
N HIS A 220 -11.10 3.11 6.47
CA HIS A 220 -10.03 3.22 7.46
C HIS A 220 -8.65 3.51 6.84
N PRO A 221 -8.48 4.64 6.13
CA PRO A 221 -7.21 4.99 5.50
C PRO A 221 -6.10 5.24 6.53
N TYR A 222 -6.46 5.64 7.76
CA TYR A 222 -5.55 5.69 8.89
C TYR A 222 -5.00 4.30 9.23
N LEU A 223 -5.87 3.32 9.50
CA LEU A 223 -5.45 1.99 9.96
C LEU A 223 -4.60 1.23 8.94
N ILE A 224 -4.83 1.45 7.64
CA ILE A 224 -4.03 0.79 6.60
C ILE A 224 -2.64 1.42 6.39
N SER A 225 -2.39 2.60 6.97
CA SER A 225 -1.10 3.29 6.90
C SER A 225 -0.65 3.91 8.22
N GLY A 226 -1.26 5.00 8.69
CA GLY A 226 -0.84 5.75 9.86
C GLY A 226 -0.77 7.25 9.63
N THR A 227 -0.54 7.98 10.72
CA THR A 227 -0.57 9.45 10.76
C THR A 227 0.41 10.06 9.78
N GLY A 228 -0.09 10.95 8.92
CA GLY A 228 0.72 11.71 7.97
C GLY A 228 1.19 10.93 6.73
N LYS A 229 0.82 9.64 6.59
CA LYS A 229 1.20 8.80 5.45
C LYS A 229 0.30 9.04 4.24
N ASP A 230 0.80 8.66 3.07
CA ASP A 230 0.20 9.01 1.77
C ASP A 230 -1.26 8.58 1.65
N ASP A 231 -1.56 7.34 2.02
CA ASP A 231 -2.90 6.73 1.99
C ASP A 231 -3.88 7.50 2.90
N ALA A 232 -3.52 7.70 4.17
CA ALA A 232 -4.27 8.49 5.15
C ALA A 232 -4.49 9.95 4.75
N ARG A 233 -3.61 10.54 3.93
CA ARG A 233 -3.73 11.93 3.46
C ARG A 233 -4.54 12.05 2.17
N LEU A 234 -4.37 11.13 1.23
CA LEU A 234 -4.92 11.25 -0.13
C LEU A 234 -6.37 10.76 -0.22
N MET A 235 -6.71 9.65 0.41
CA MET A 235 -8.06 9.07 0.30
C MET A 235 -9.18 9.98 0.83
N PRO A 236 -9.02 10.68 1.98
CA PRO A 236 -10.06 11.59 2.46
C PRO A 236 -10.35 12.79 1.54
N VAL A 237 -9.39 13.19 0.70
CA VAL A 237 -9.51 14.38 -0.16
C VAL A 237 -9.97 14.06 -1.59
N VAL A 238 -10.04 12.77 -1.96
CA VAL A 238 -10.50 12.30 -3.27
C VAL A 238 -11.66 11.31 -3.09
N PRO A 239 -12.92 11.75 -3.27
CA PRO A 239 -14.09 10.93 -2.98
C PRO A 239 -14.07 9.57 -3.68
N GLY A 240 -14.24 8.50 -2.90
CA GLY A 240 -14.34 7.14 -3.40
C GLY A 240 -13.02 6.46 -3.76
N LEU A 241 -11.88 7.17 -3.68
CA LEU A 241 -10.55 6.62 -3.96
C LEU A 241 -10.23 5.45 -3.03
N VAL A 242 -9.69 4.38 -3.62
CA VAL A 242 -8.94 3.34 -2.90
C VAL A 242 -7.50 3.42 -3.37
N SER A 243 -6.55 3.52 -2.45
CA SER A 243 -5.12 3.59 -2.78
C SER A 243 -4.27 2.86 -1.76
N LYS A 244 -3.10 2.39 -2.19
CA LYS A 244 -2.11 1.78 -1.29
C LYS A 244 -0.69 2.13 -1.69
N ALA A 245 0.01 2.85 -0.82
CA ALA A 245 1.43 3.11 -0.96
C ALA A 245 2.26 1.83 -0.68
N GLY A 246 3.34 1.70 -1.44
CA GLY A 246 4.37 0.68 -1.29
C GLY A 246 5.74 1.32 -1.07
N ALA A 247 6.63 0.59 -0.39
CA ALA A 247 8.04 0.97 -0.29
C ALA A 247 8.69 1.09 -1.68
N GLU A 248 9.91 1.61 -1.74
CA GLU A 248 10.63 1.79 -3.01
C GLU A 248 9.85 2.64 -4.02
N GLY A 249 9.10 3.64 -3.55
CA GLY A 249 8.46 4.65 -4.41
C GLY A 249 7.29 4.13 -5.25
N VAL A 250 6.64 3.04 -4.83
CA VAL A 250 5.45 2.50 -5.50
C VAL A 250 4.18 3.14 -4.93
N TYR A 251 3.23 3.47 -5.80
CA TYR A 251 1.89 3.86 -5.37
C TYR A 251 0.87 3.46 -6.43
N ALA A 252 -0.29 2.95 -6.01
CA ALA A 252 -1.39 2.61 -6.92
C ALA A 252 -2.73 2.91 -6.26
N GLY A 253 -3.74 3.13 -7.08
CA GLY A 253 -5.10 3.38 -6.64
C GLY A 253 -6.11 3.35 -7.78
N ALA A 254 -7.40 3.35 -7.43
CA ALA A 254 -8.51 3.38 -8.37
C ALA A 254 -9.68 4.21 -7.85
N LEU A 255 -10.40 4.83 -8.78
CA LEU A 255 -11.66 5.54 -8.55
C LEU A 255 -12.85 4.57 -8.70
N PRO A 256 -14.03 4.92 -8.16
CA PRO A 256 -15.20 4.03 -8.18
C PRO A 256 -15.67 3.59 -9.57
N ASP A 257 -15.35 4.34 -10.62
CA ASP A 257 -15.70 4.00 -12.00
C ASP A 257 -14.77 2.92 -12.62
N GLY A 258 -13.74 2.49 -11.90
CA GLY A 258 -12.75 1.52 -12.37
C GLY A 258 -11.53 2.12 -13.04
N SER A 259 -11.48 3.44 -13.25
CA SER A 259 -10.25 4.10 -13.66
C SER A 259 -9.18 3.95 -12.57
N ALA A 260 -7.95 3.65 -12.96
CA ALA A 260 -6.89 3.28 -12.03
C ALA A 260 -5.53 3.83 -12.44
N PHE A 261 -4.64 4.02 -11.47
CA PHE A 261 -3.26 4.40 -11.71
C PHE A 261 -2.29 3.50 -10.96
N ALA A 262 -1.07 3.43 -11.48
CA ALA A 262 0.09 2.94 -10.74
C ALA A 262 1.33 3.73 -11.15
N LEU A 263 2.22 3.98 -10.20
CA LEU A 263 3.48 4.68 -10.39
C LEU A 263 4.64 3.97 -9.67
N LYS A 264 5.85 4.15 -10.20
CA LYS A 264 7.12 3.78 -9.56
C LYS A 264 8.10 4.94 -9.72
N ILE A 265 8.62 5.43 -8.61
CA ILE A 265 9.76 6.35 -8.58
C ILE A 265 11.05 5.54 -8.58
N GLU A 266 11.96 5.81 -9.51
CA GLU A 266 13.16 5.01 -9.76
C GLU A 266 14.09 4.93 -8.55
N ASP A 267 14.33 6.06 -7.87
CA ASP A 267 15.17 6.16 -6.67
C ASP A 267 14.47 5.70 -5.37
N GLY A 268 13.22 5.26 -5.49
CA GLY A 268 12.42 4.77 -4.38
C GLY A 268 11.90 5.83 -3.41
N HIS A 269 12.13 7.12 -3.68
CA HIS A 269 11.86 8.16 -2.70
C HIS A 269 10.36 8.48 -2.56
N GLU A 270 9.89 8.46 -1.31
CA GLU A 270 8.48 8.68 -0.97
C GLU A 270 7.94 10.09 -1.28
N ARG A 271 8.76 11.15 -1.14
CA ARG A 271 8.33 12.55 -1.31
C ARG A 271 7.77 12.88 -2.69
N ALA A 272 8.04 12.03 -3.69
CA ALA A 272 7.52 12.17 -5.04
C ALA A 272 6.16 11.48 -5.27
N ARG A 273 5.72 10.56 -4.39
CA ARG A 273 4.49 9.78 -4.56
C ARG A 273 3.24 10.65 -4.55
N LEU A 274 3.01 11.43 -3.49
CA LEU A 274 1.81 12.28 -3.37
C LEU A 274 1.69 13.33 -4.47
N PRO A 275 2.75 14.12 -4.80
CA PRO A 275 2.67 15.08 -5.90
C PRO A 275 2.31 14.45 -7.24
N LEU A 276 2.85 13.27 -7.52
CA LEU A 276 2.58 12.56 -8.76
C LEU A 276 1.18 11.93 -8.75
N ALA A 277 0.77 11.26 -7.68
CA ALA A 277 -0.55 10.66 -7.56
C ALA A 277 -1.67 11.71 -7.68
N ALA A 278 -1.51 12.88 -7.07
CA ALA A 278 -2.48 13.97 -7.22
C ALA A 278 -2.61 14.45 -8.67
N ALA A 279 -1.49 14.59 -9.39
CA ALA A 279 -1.50 14.95 -10.80
C ALA A 279 -2.17 13.88 -11.69
N LEU A 280 -1.91 12.60 -11.42
CA LEU A 280 -2.56 11.49 -12.12
C LEU A 280 -4.07 11.46 -11.85
N LEU A 281 -4.49 11.63 -10.60
CA LEU A 281 -5.91 11.67 -10.22
C LEU A 281 -6.64 12.85 -10.88
N HIS A 282 -6.01 14.02 -10.96
CA HIS A 282 -6.57 15.14 -11.70
C HIS A 282 -6.74 14.81 -13.19
N ARG A 283 -5.76 14.13 -13.78
CA ARG A 283 -5.83 13.65 -15.16
C ARG A 283 -6.94 12.62 -15.37
N MET A 284 -7.25 11.81 -14.35
CA MET A 284 -8.37 10.87 -14.32
C MET A 284 -9.74 11.56 -14.11
N GLY A 285 -9.76 12.88 -13.89
CA GLY A 285 -11.00 13.65 -13.72
C GLY A 285 -11.40 13.90 -12.26
N ALA A 286 -10.54 13.60 -11.28
CA ALA A 286 -10.77 14.01 -9.91
C ALA A 286 -10.79 15.54 -9.79
N GLU A 287 -11.70 16.04 -8.95
CA GLU A 287 -11.85 17.48 -8.70
C GLU A 287 -10.57 18.06 -8.09
N TRP A 288 -10.11 19.20 -8.62
CA TRP A 288 -8.91 19.88 -8.13
C TRP A 288 -9.24 20.81 -6.95
N THR A 289 -9.47 20.21 -5.79
CA THR A 289 -9.76 20.92 -4.54
C THR A 289 -8.50 21.57 -3.95
N GLU A 290 -8.67 22.50 -3.00
CA GLU A 290 -7.54 23.12 -2.28
C GLU A 290 -6.69 22.06 -1.55
N ASP A 291 -7.34 21.05 -0.95
CA ASP A 291 -6.65 19.96 -0.25
C ASP A 291 -5.83 19.10 -1.21
N LEU A 292 -6.40 18.71 -2.37
CA LEU A 292 -5.66 17.97 -3.39
C LEU A 292 -4.49 18.80 -3.94
N ALA A 293 -4.69 20.11 -4.16
CA ALA A 293 -3.64 21.02 -4.59
C ALA A 293 -2.50 21.14 -3.56
N ALA A 294 -2.83 21.13 -2.26
CA ALA A 294 -1.84 21.11 -1.19
C ALA A 294 -1.03 19.81 -1.21
N LEU A 295 -1.66 18.66 -1.50
CA LEU A 295 -0.97 17.39 -1.67
C LEU A 295 -0.06 17.38 -2.90
N ALA A 296 -0.54 17.95 -4.02
CA ALA A 296 0.17 18.08 -5.28
C ALA A 296 1.44 18.96 -5.21
N SER A 297 1.50 19.85 -4.22
CA SER A 297 2.54 20.88 -4.09
C SER A 297 3.13 20.90 -2.67
N GLN A 298 3.74 19.78 -2.26
CA GLN A 298 4.36 19.66 -0.93
C GLN A 298 5.41 20.77 -0.72
N PRO A 299 5.47 21.40 0.46
CA PRO A 299 6.37 22.52 0.70
C PRO A 299 7.81 22.03 0.84
N VAL A 300 8.75 22.77 0.22
CA VAL A 300 10.17 22.68 0.56
C VAL A 300 10.47 23.79 1.56
N LEU A 301 10.95 23.42 2.74
CA LEU A 301 11.21 24.37 3.84
C LEU A 301 12.67 24.83 3.87
N GLY A 302 12.87 26.06 4.33
CA GLY A 302 14.15 26.67 4.68
C GLY A 302 13.96 27.52 5.93
N GLY A 303 14.62 27.16 7.03
CA GLY A 303 14.41 27.83 8.33
C GLY A 303 12.96 27.75 8.84
N GLY A 304 12.23 26.70 8.51
CA GLY A 304 10.81 26.52 8.87
C GLY A 304 9.80 27.26 7.98
N VAL A 305 10.26 28.06 7.01
CA VAL A 305 9.41 28.78 6.06
C VAL A 305 9.42 28.09 4.71
N ARG A 306 8.28 28.08 4.00
CA ARG A 306 8.21 27.56 2.64
C ARG A 306 9.07 28.41 1.70
N VAL A 307 10.07 27.78 1.10
CA VAL A 307 10.97 28.38 0.09
C VAL A 307 10.85 27.71 -1.27
N GLY A 308 9.99 26.70 -1.38
CA GLY A 308 9.87 25.92 -2.61
C GLY A 308 8.77 24.87 -2.57
N THR A 309 8.84 23.92 -3.50
CA THR A 309 7.85 22.85 -3.62
C THR A 309 8.40 21.59 -4.28
N VAL A 310 7.83 20.45 -3.91
CA VAL A 310 7.89 19.21 -4.68
C VAL A 310 6.60 19.10 -5.49
N ARG A 311 6.69 18.91 -6.80
CA ARG A 311 5.52 18.83 -7.71
C ARG A 311 5.76 17.91 -8.90
N ALA A 312 4.69 17.38 -9.48
CA ALA A 312 4.75 16.76 -10.81
C ALA A 312 5.25 17.78 -11.85
N ILE A 313 6.06 17.32 -12.80
CA ILE A 313 6.59 18.19 -13.86
C ILE A 313 5.44 18.56 -14.82
N PRO A 314 5.22 19.86 -15.09
CA PRO A 314 4.17 20.29 -16.00
C PRO A 314 4.30 19.69 -17.41
N GLY A 315 3.17 19.29 -18.00
CA GLY A 315 3.11 18.82 -19.39
C GLY A 315 3.54 17.36 -19.62
N VAL A 316 3.75 16.57 -18.56
CA VAL A 316 4.07 15.13 -18.67
C VAL A 316 2.81 14.27 -18.90
N PHE A 317 1.64 14.71 -18.42
CA PHE A 317 0.38 13.96 -18.44
C PHE A 317 -0.72 14.68 -19.22
#